data_AF-A0AAN6IZ66-F1
#
_entry.id   AF-A0AAN6IZ66-F1
#
_cell.length_a   1.000
_cell.length_b   1.000
_cell.length_c   1.000
_cell.angle_alpha   90.00
_cell.angle_beta   90.00
_cell.angle_gamma   90.00
#
_symmetry.space_group_name_H-M   'P 1'
#
loop_
_entity.id
_entity.type
_entity.pdbx_description
1 polymer ?
#
loop_
_entity_poly.entity_id
_entity_poly.type
_entity_poly.pdbx_seq_one_letter_code
_entity_poly.pdbx_strand_id
1 'polypeptide(L)'
;MAHLHSSITLGDNHRGFQLGQNFGHVHVAPDPRKAVGASGQGRSSRDRRSGVRPQTWVLWIHASNVARFEQSVRDVADQLKSYGRKDPKADLVQLLRNWLRDKSKERWLIVLDNADDAGFLLEPPATTGEAQPAQRRTDYIPTCDHGSVIITTRSKREAPRLVYESDMVDVLPMSEGEAEELLESKLGELGQDDRELVLALDCMPLAIT
;
A
#
# COMPACT_ATOMS: atom_id res chain seq x y z
N MET A 1 -33.16 28.70 12.29
CA MET A 1 -32.23 29.75 11.84
C MET A 1 -30.96 29.68 12.70
N ALA A 2 -29.78 29.75 12.04
CA ALA A 2 -28.43 30.05 12.56
C ALA A 2 -27.84 29.13 13.65
N HIS A 3 -26.81 28.31 13.38
CA HIS A 3 -25.37 28.57 13.14
C HIS A 3 -24.49 28.69 14.41
N LEU A 4 -23.56 27.73 14.51
CA LEU A 4 -22.14 27.75 14.94
C LEU A 4 -21.62 28.82 15.93
N HIS A 5 -20.94 28.37 17.00
CA HIS A 5 -19.47 28.46 17.23
C HIS A 5 -19.14 28.05 18.69
N SER A 6 -18.38 26.97 18.90
CA SER A 6 -16.92 26.92 19.11
C SER A 6 -16.50 27.16 20.57
N SER A 7 -15.86 26.15 21.18
CA SER A 7 -14.47 26.22 21.65
C SER A 7 -14.20 25.09 22.64
N ILE A 8 -13.26 24.19 22.35
CA ILE A 8 -12.60 23.39 23.39
C ILE A 8 -11.09 23.55 23.20
N THR A 9 -10.50 24.10 24.25
CA THR A 9 -9.11 24.49 24.46
C THR A 9 -8.16 23.30 24.54
N LEU A 10 -6.92 23.49 24.05
CA LEU A 10 -5.76 22.64 24.33
C LEU A 10 -5.54 22.54 25.86
N GLY A 11 -5.42 21.32 26.36
CA GLY A 11 -4.83 21.03 27.66
C GLY A 11 -3.43 20.45 27.47
N ASP A 12 -2.43 21.17 27.98
CA ASP A 12 -1.03 20.75 28.05
C ASP A 12 -0.83 19.59 29.03
N ASN A 13 0.18 18.77 28.73
CA ASN A 13 0.90 17.84 29.60
C ASN A 13 0.12 16.69 30.26
N HIS A 14 0.35 15.47 29.77
CA HIS A 14 0.95 14.42 30.60
C HIS A 14 1.78 13.46 29.73
N ARG A 15 3.03 13.25 30.16
CA ARG A 15 3.98 12.28 29.61
C ARG A 15 3.45 10.86 29.79
N GLY A 16 3.38 10.13 28.69
CA GLY A 16 3.17 8.68 28.63
C GLY A 16 3.78 8.16 27.32
N PHE A 17 5.10 8.08 27.28
CA PHE A 17 5.84 7.47 26.17
C PHE A 17 5.72 5.95 26.27
N GLN A 18 5.00 5.33 25.33
CA GLN A 18 5.38 4.02 24.77
C GLN A 18 4.65 3.81 23.42
N LEU A 19 5.23 4.33 22.34
CA LEU A 19 4.88 3.92 20.98
C LEU A 19 5.90 2.87 20.55
N GLY A 20 5.53 1.60 20.74
CA GLY A 20 6.28 0.48 20.20
C GLY A 20 5.97 0.35 18.70
N GLN A 21 7.00 0.50 17.88
CA GLN A 21 7.09 0.04 16.49
C GLN A 21 5.90 0.43 15.60
N ASN A 22 5.91 1.70 15.17
CA ASN A 22 4.92 2.30 14.29
C ASN A 22 4.88 1.61 12.90
N PHE A 23 3.85 0.80 12.62
CA PHE A 23 3.18 0.86 11.33
C PHE A 23 2.15 2.00 11.45
N GLY A 24 2.34 3.08 10.69
CA GLY A 24 1.48 4.27 10.78
C GLY A 24 0.02 3.98 10.43
N HIS A 25 -0.90 4.74 11.01
CA HIS A 25 -2.34 4.66 10.76
C HIS A 25 -2.72 4.64 9.27
N VAL A 26 -3.62 3.72 8.94
CA VAL A 26 -4.18 3.47 7.61
C VAL A 26 -5.24 4.53 7.27
N HIS A 27 -5.09 5.18 6.12
CA HIS A 27 -6.19 5.87 5.43
C HIS A 27 -6.41 5.18 4.09
N VAL A 28 -7.54 4.52 3.93
CA VAL A 28 -8.02 4.02 2.63
C VAL A 28 -8.65 5.22 1.91
N ALA A 29 -8.11 5.59 0.75
CA ALA A 29 -8.77 6.54 -0.15
C ALA A 29 -9.88 5.82 -0.94
N PRO A 30 -10.99 6.49 -1.25
CA PRO A 30 -12.06 5.89 -2.03
C PRO A 30 -11.66 5.71 -3.51
N ASP A 31 -12.03 4.54 -4.05
CA ASP A 31 -12.03 4.07 -5.45
C ASP A 31 -10.66 3.85 -6.17
N PRO A 32 -10.28 2.57 -6.47
CA PRO A 32 -9.05 2.22 -7.18
C PRO A 32 -9.11 2.31 -8.72
N ARG A 33 -10.19 2.77 -9.35
CA ARG A 33 -10.29 2.79 -10.83
C ARG A 33 -9.46 3.86 -11.56
N LYS A 34 -8.47 4.48 -10.91
CA LYS A 34 -7.48 5.36 -11.57
C LYS A 34 -6.03 5.09 -11.11
N ALA A 35 -5.64 3.84 -10.97
CA ALA A 35 -4.24 3.44 -11.11
C ALA A 35 -4.08 2.72 -12.46
N VAL A 36 -4.04 3.52 -13.54
CA VAL A 36 -3.76 3.00 -14.89
C VAL A 36 -2.38 2.37 -14.88
N GLY A 37 -2.34 1.07 -15.18
CA GLY A 37 -1.12 0.32 -15.40
C GLY A 37 -0.27 0.92 -16.52
N ALA A 38 1.04 0.76 -16.36
CA ALA A 38 2.10 1.10 -17.31
C ALA A 38 2.10 2.57 -17.79
N SER A 39 3.20 3.28 -17.48
CA SER A 39 3.50 4.64 -17.94
C SER A 39 2.52 5.74 -17.48
N GLY A 40 2.66 6.18 -16.23
CA GLY A 40 1.98 7.38 -15.74
C GLY A 40 2.75 8.05 -14.60
N GLN A 41 3.32 9.22 -14.86
CA GLN A 41 3.89 10.09 -13.82
C GLN A 41 2.75 10.62 -12.93
N GLY A 42 2.49 9.97 -11.80
CA GLY A 42 1.46 10.39 -10.85
C GLY A 42 2.01 11.24 -9.70
N ARG A 43 2.46 12.47 -9.94
CA ARG A 43 2.64 13.45 -8.85
C ARG A 43 1.25 13.95 -8.45
N SER A 44 0.74 13.57 -7.28
CA SER A 44 -0.55 14.07 -6.81
C SER A 44 -0.42 15.57 -6.46
N SER A 45 -0.94 16.43 -7.34
CA SER A 45 -1.04 17.87 -7.11
C SER A 45 -2.50 18.32 -7.23
N ARG A 46 -3.23 18.23 -6.12
CA ARG A 46 -4.43 19.05 -5.89
C ARG A 46 -4.50 19.41 -4.41
N ASP A 47 -4.19 20.67 -4.09
CA ASP A 47 -5.08 21.56 -3.35
C ASP A 47 -4.47 22.98 -3.26
N ARG A 48 -5.31 23.99 -3.52
CA ARG A 48 -5.01 25.43 -3.43
C ARG A 48 -5.44 25.92 -2.04
N ARG A 49 -4.54 25.91 -1.07
CA ARG A 49 -4.48 26.84 0.09
C ARG A 49 -3.20 26.58 0.88
N SER A 50 -2.33 27.60 0.88
CA SER A 50 -1.14 27.83 1.71
C SER A 50 -0.67 26.68 2.63
N GLY A 51 0.37 25.98 2.18
CA GLY A 51 1.13 25.00 2.93
C GLY A 51 1.76 24.01 1.97
N VAL A 52 3.09 24.04 1.79
CA VAL A 52 3.81 23.08 0.96
C VAL A 52 3.54 21.69 1.54
N ARG A 53 2.62 20.93 0.93
CA ARG A 53 2.44 19.53 1.28
C ARG A 53 3.72 18.81 0.87
N PRO A 54 4.41 18.13 1.79
CA PRO A 54 5.61 17.39 1.42
C PRO A 54 5.21 16.37 0.37
N GLN A 55 5.84 16.47 -0.80
CA GLN A 55 5.70 15.48 -1.86
C GLN A 55 6.02 14.11 -1.27
N THR A 56 5.23 13.10 -1.62
CA THR A 56 5.38 11.75 -1.08
C THR A 56 5.46 10.79 -2.26
N TRP A 57 6.50 9.96 -2.28
CA TRP A 57 6.67 8.90 -3.28
C TRP A 57 5.75 7.74 -2.94
N VAL A 58 5.03 7.22 -3.93
CA VAL A 58 4.25 5.99 -3.79
C VAL A 58 4.87 4.93 -4.69
N LEU A 59 5.39 3.88 -4.09
CA LEU A 59 6.12 2.81 -4.75
C LEU A 59 5.29 1.53 -4.69
N TRP A 60 4.76 1.10 -5.84
CA TRP A 60 3.97 -0.12 -5.94
C TRP A 60 4.87 -1.31 -6.26
N ILE A 61 4.86 -2.33 -5.41
CA ILE A 61 5.68 -3.53 -5.56
C ILE A 61 4.77 -4.74 -5.56
N HIS A 62 4.79 -5.52 -6.64
CA HIS A 62 4.00 -6.74 -6.71
C HIS A 62 4.69 -7.87 -5.95
N ALA A 63 4.10 -8.28 -4.83
CA ALA A 63 4.66 -9.22 -3.86
C ALA A 63 3.98 -10.61 -3.88
N SER A 64 3.57 -11.10 -5.06
CA SER A 64 2.92 -12.42 -5.17
C SER A 64 3.88 -13.60 -5.20
N ASN A 65 5.14 -13.37 -5.58
CA ASN A 65 6.22 -14.33 -5.54
C ASN A 65 7.56 -13.62 -5.79
N VAL A 66 8.65 -14.37 -5.68
CA VAL A 66 10.03 -13.90 -5.90
C VAL A 66 10.20 -13.17 -7.23
N ALA A 67 9.78 -13.77 -8.35
CA ALA A 67 10.03 -13.22 -9.67
C ALA A 67 9.27 -11.91 -9.90
N ARG A 68 8.01 -11.84 -9.45
CA ARG A 68 7.20 -10.61 -9.52
C ARG A 68 7.77 -9.50 -8.65
N PHE A 69 8.21 -9.85 -7.44
CA PHE A 69 8.83 -8.90 -6.53
C PHE A 69 10.12 -8.30 -7.11
N GLU A 70 11.03 -9.14 -7.60
CA GLU A 70 12.31 -8.70 -8.16
C GLU A 70 12.12 -7.83 -9.41
N GLN A 71 11.17 -8.20 -10.27
CA GLN A 71 10.82 -7.37 -11.42
C GLN A 71 10.24 -6.01 -10.99
N SER A 72 9.30 -5.99 -10.04
CA SER A 72 8.75 -4.73 -9.54
C SER A 72 9.79 -3.84 -8.86
N VAL A 73 10.72 -4.42 -8.10
CA VAL A 73 11.84 -3.67 -7.50
C VAL A 73 12.72 -3.05 -8.60
N ARG A 74 12.97 -3.78 -9.69
CA ARG A 74 13.69 -3.25 -10.86
C ARG A 74 12.95 -2.06 -11.48
N ASP A 75 11.65 -2.20 -11.72
CA ASP A 75 10.83 -1.16 -12.31
C ASP A 75 10.81 0.11 -11.42
N VAL A 76 10.75 -0.07 -10.09
CA VAL A 76 10.85 1.02 -9.11
C VAL A 76 12.23 1.67 -9.15
N ALA A 77 13.31 0.88 -9.16
CA ALA A 77 14.68 1.41 -9.22
C ALA A 77 14.90 2.25 -10.50
N ASP A 78 14.32 1.82 -11.62
CA ASP A 78 14.34 2.57 -12.88
C ASP A 78 13.59 3.90 -12.78
N GLN A 79 12.41 3.91 -12.16
CA GLN A 79 11.63 5.14 -11.93
C GLN A 79 12.35 6.14 -11.01
N LEU A 80 12.98 5.65 -9.95
CA LEU A 80 13.75 6.46 -9.00
C LEU A 80 15.06 6.98 -9.60
N LYS A 81 15.40 6.55 -10.83
CA LYS A 81 16.66 6.84 -11.51
C LYS A 81 17.87 6.55 -10.62
N SER A 82 17.79 5.50 -9.80
CA SER A 82 18.83 5.15 -8.84
C SER A 82 20.17 4.93 -9.56
N TYR A 83 21.25 5.39 -8.93
CA TYR A 83 22.60 5.22 -9.46
C TYR A 83 22.99 3.73 -9.36
N GLY A 84 23.64 3.19 -10.39
CA GLY A 84 24.05 1.77 -10.44
C GLY A 84 23.00 0.80 -11.02
N ARG A 85 21.75 1.20 -11.25
CA ARG A 85 20.67 0.31 -11.74
C ARG A 85 20.91 -0.35 -13.11
N LYS A 86 21.79 0.24 -13.93
CA LYS A 86 22.13 -0.29 -15.26
C LYS A 86 23.19 -1.39 -15.21
N ASP A 87 23.83 -1.60 -14.06
CA ASP A 87 24.75 -2.71 -13.88
C ASP A 87 23.95 -4.02 -13.75
N PRO A 88 24.15 -5.00 -14.65
CA PRO A 88 23.49 -6.30 -14.57
C PRO A 88 23.78 -7.05 -13.25
N LYS A 89 24.86 -6.71 -12.55
CA LYS A 89 25.26 -7.29 -11.26
C LYS A 89 24.81 -6.48 -10.05
N ALA A 90 24.14 -5.34 -10.25
CA ALA A 90 23.67 -4.55 -9.12
C ALA A 90 22.61 -5.29 -8.32
N ASP A 91 22.79 -5.31 -7.00
CA ASP A 91 21.73 -5.69 -6.08
C ASP A 91 20.71 -4.55 -5.99
N LEU A 92 19.65 -4.67 -6.80
CA LEU A 92 18.59 -3.68 -6.90
C LEU A 92 17.81 -3.52 -5.59
N VAL A 93 17.69 -4.59 -4.80
CA VAL A 93 17.01 -4.57 -3.50
C VAL A 93 17.84 -3.74 -2.51
N GLN A 94 19.16 -3.90 -2.52
CA GLN A 94 20.07 -3.08 -1.72
C GLN A 94 20.08 -1.61 -2.18
N LEU A 95 20.02 -1.34 -3.48
CA LEU A 95 19.90 0.04 -4.00
C LEU A 95 18.60 0.70 -3.55
N LEU A 96 17.47 -0.02 -3.61
CA LEU A 96 16.19 0.46 -3.13
C LEU A 96 16.26 0.74 -1.61
N ARG A 97 16.81 -0.19 -0.82
CA ARG A 97 17.01 0.01 0.63
C ARG A 97 17.81 1.27 0.93
N ASN A 98 18.91 1.51 0.22
CA ASN A 98 19.74 2.69 0.40
C ASN A 98 18.96 3.98 0.08
N TRP A 99 18.15 3.96 -0.97
CA TRP A 99 17.28 5.09 -1.33
C TRP A 99 16.23 5.34 -0.25
N LEU A 100 15.59 4.30 0.29
CA LEU A 100 14.54 4.41 1.32
C LEU A 100 15.07 4.91 2.67
N ARG A 101 16.36 4.72 2.97
CA ARG A 101 16.99 5.21 4.21
C ARG A 101 17.45 6.66 4.14
N ASP A 102 17.58 7.20 2.94
CA ASP A 102 18.14 8.53 2.73
C ASP A 102 17.11 9.60 3.10
N LYS A 103 17.28 10.21 4.29
CA LYS A 103 16.40 11.28 4.79
C LYS A 103 16.40 12.55 3.93
N SER A 104 17.36 12.71 3.01
CA SER A 104 17.30 13.80 2.02
C SER A 104 16.22 13.55 0.97
N LYS A 105 15.75 12.31 0.84
CA LYS A 105 14.58 11.97 0.03
C LYS A 105 13.32 12.38 0.79
N GLU A 106 12.34 12.80 0.01
CA GLU A 106 11.03 13.13 0.54
C GLU A 106 10.36 11.89 1.14
N ARG A 107 9.20 12.08 1.78
CA ARG A 107 8.48 10.95 2.36
C ARG A 107 8.16 9.89 1.31
N TRP A 108 8.07 8.65 1.73
CA TRP A 108 7.70 7.55 0.84
C TRP A 108 6.66 6.62 1.47
N LEU A 109 5.91 5.97 0.61
CA LEU A 109 4.94 4.93 0.90
C LEU A 109 5.22 3.76 -0.04
N ILE A 110 5.42 2.57 0.50
CA ILE A 110 5.48 1.33 -0.28
C ILE A 110 4.12 0.64 -0.19
N VAL A 111 3.61 0.18 -1.32
CA VAL A 111 2.47 -0.75 -1.38
C VAL A 111 3.01 -2.11 -1.82
N LEU A 112 3.03 -3.08 -0.92
CA LEU A 112 3.32 -4.48 -1.22
C LEU A 112 2.01 -5.17 -1.61
N ASP A 113 1.82 -5.34 -2.92
CA ASP A 113 0.55 -5.76 -3.48
C ASP A 113 0.51 -7.27 -3.77
N ASN A 114 -0.59 -7.93 -3.40
CA ASN A 114 -0.79 -9.38 -3.51
C ASN A 114 0.23 -10.20 -2.72
N ALA A 115 0.51 -9.85 -1.47
CA ALA A 115 1.33 -10.66 -0.55
C ALA A 115 0.58 -11.93 -0.09
N ASP A 116 0.21 -12.78 -1.05
CA ASP A 116 -0.58 -14.01 -0.84
C ASP A 116 0.29 -15.21 -0.42
N ASP A 117 1.61 -15.07 -0.48
CA ASP A 117 2.61 -16.00 0.07
C ASP A 117 3.61 -15.19 0.91
N ALA A 118 3.44 -15.18 2.22
CA ALA A 118 4.37 -14.45 3.10
C ALA A 118 5.72 -15.16 3.23
N GLY A 119 5.81 -16.43 2.87
CA GLY A 119 7.01 -17.25 3.01
C GLY A 119 8.21 -16.59 2.31
N PHE A 120 8.10 -16.25 1.04
CA PHE A 120 9.24 -15.66 0.30
C PHE A 120 9.63 -14.26 0.79
N LEU A 121 8.75 -13.56 1.51
CA LEU A 121 9.02 -12.24 2.09
C LEU A 121 9.71 -12.32 3.45
N LEU A 122 9.34 -13.32 4.26
CA LEU A 122 9.73 -13.50 5.66
C LEU A 122 10.81 -14.56 5.86
N GLU A 123 10.98 -15.46 4.89
CA GLU A 123 11.97 -16.51 4.94
C GLU A 123 13.19 -16.08 4.12
N PRO A 124 14.39 -16.23 4.69
CA PRO A 124 15.61 -15.97 3.95
C PRO A 124 15.73 -17.00 2.80
N PRO A 125 16.24 -16.61 1.62
CA PRO A 125 16.50 -17.56 0.54
C PRO A 125 17.36 -18.74 1.03
N ALA A 126 17.02 -19.96 0.62
CA ALA A 126 17.86 -21.13 0.89
C ALA A 126 19.21 -20.94 0.16
N THR A 127 20.25 -20.53 0.87
CA THR A 127 21.58 -20.36 0.29
C THR A 127 22.30 -21.70 0.19
N THR A 128 22.89 -21.96 -0.98
CA THR A 128 23.80 -23.09 -1.22
C THR A 128 25.28 -22.71 -1.08
N GLY A 129 25.60 -21.56 -0.47
CA GLY A 129 26.98 -21.09 -0.32
C GLY A 129 27.20 -20.00 0.72
N GLU A 130 28.38 -20.04 1.36
CA GLU A 130 28.81 -19.32 2.57
C GLU A 130 29.05 -17.80 2.42
N ALA A 131 28.63 -17.15 1.33
CA ALA A 131 29.12 -15.81 1.04
C ALA A 131 28.38 -14.66 1.76
N GLN A 132 27.10 -14.79 2.12
CA GLN A 132 26.36 -13.77 2.89
C GLN A 132 25.23 -14.43 3.70
N PRO A 133 24.89 -13.91 4.90
CA PRO A 133 23.70 -14.35 5.61
C PRO A 133 22.48 -14.00 4.74
N ALA A 134 21.69 -15.02 4.41
CA ALA A 134 20.46 -14.85 3.67
C ALA A 134 19.52 -13.93 4.47
N GLN A 135 19.22 -12.75 3.92
CA GLN A 135 18.29 -11.78 4.52
C GLN A 135 16.89 -12.01 3.96
N ARG A 136 15.88 -11.70 4.78
CA ARG A 136 14.48 -11.70 4.35
C ARG A 136 14.28 -10.50 3.43
N ARG A 137 13.37 -10.59 2.46
CA ARG A 137 13.07 -9.45 1.57
C ARG A 137 12.52 -8.25 2.35
N THR A 138 11.80 -8.53 3.43
CA THR A 138 11.30 -7.53 4.38
C THR A 138 12.41 -6.78 5.11
N ASP A 139 13.57 -7.40 5.36
CA ASP A 139 14.71 -6.75 6.04
C ASP A 139 15.33 -5.61 5.21
N TYR A 140 15.04 -5.58 3.89
CA TYR A 140 15.48 -4.51 2.99
C TYR A 140 14.55 -3.30 3.00
N ILE A 141 13.37 -3.39 3.60
CA ILE A 141 12.46 -2.26 3.77
C ILE A 141 12.73 -1.64 5.15
N PRO A 142 13.35 -0.46 5.23
CA PRO A 142 13.73 0.11 6.50
C PRO A 142 12.50 0.65 7.25
N THR A 143 12.46 0.44 8.56
CA THR A 143 11.57 1.20 9.45
C THR A 143 12.17 2.59 9.65
N CYS A 144 11.46 3.64 9.21
CA CYS A 144 11.89 5.03 9.41
C CYS A 144 10.71 5.99 9.62
N ASP A 145 11.01 7.19 10.11
CA ASP A 145 10.05 8.26 10.42
C ASP A 145 9.41 8.92 9.18
N HIS A 146 10.00 8.73 8.00
CA HIS A 146 9.57 9.32 6.73
C HIS A 146 9.06 8.28 5.74
N GLY A 147 8.87 7.05 6.19
CA GLY A 147 8.48 5.91 5.37
C GLY A 147 7.32 5.13 5.99
N SER A 148 6.39 4.69 5.14
CA SER A 148 5.29 3.81 5.52
C SER A 148 5.15 2.65 4.54
N VAL A 149 4.58 1.54 5.00
CA VAL A 149 4.31 0.35 4.17
C VAL A 149 2.83 -0.02 4.32
N ILE A 150 2.16 -0.25 3.20
CA ILE A 150 0.86 -0.89 3.11
C ILE A 150 1.08 -2.26 2.48
N ILE A 151 0.43 -3.28 3.02
CA ILE A 151 0.48 -4.63 2.48
C ILE A 151 -0.95 -5.03 2.13
N THR A 152 -1.17 -5.48 0.89
CA THR A 152 -2.44 -6.06 0.47
C THR A 152 -2.26 -7.56 0.33
N THR A 153 -3.24 -8.34 0.79
CA THR A 153 -3.25 -9.78 0.65
C THR A 153 -4.70 -10.25 0.56
N ARG A 154 -4.94 -11.26 -0.26
CA ARG A 154 -6.23 -11.97 -0.32
C ARG A 154 -6.26 -13.14 0.66
N SER A 155 -5.11 -13.50 1.23
CA SER A 155 -4.98 -14.61 2.16
C SER A 155 -5.09 -14.13 3.59
N LYS A 156 -6.25 -14.38 4.21
CA LYS A 156 -6.45 -14.19 5.66
C LYS A 156 -5.45 -14.98 6.51
N ARG A 157 -4.90 -16.07 5.96
CA ARG A 157 -3.88 -16.90 6.63
C ARG A 157 -2.50 -16.23 6.64
N GLU A 158 -2.15 -15.48 5.59
CA GLU A 158 -0.84 -14.85 5.47
C GLU A 158 -0.77 -13.50 6.19
N ALA A 159 -1.89 -12.76 6.26
CA ALA A 159 -1.97 -11.46 6.94
C ALA A 159 -1.33 -11.43 8.35
N PRO A 160 -1.66 -12.35 9.29
CA PRO A 160 -1.07 -12.34 10.64
C PRO A 160 0.43 -12.73 10.67
N ARG A 161 0.98 -13.26 9.58
CA ARG A 161 2.44 -13.48 9.47
C ARG A 161 3.17 -12.18 9.13
N LEU A 162 2.49 -11.22 8.50
CA LEU A 162 3.06 -10.01 7.93
C LEU A 162 2.95 -8.79 8.86
N VAL A 163 1.83 -8.68 9.59
CA VAL A 163 1.53 -7.52 10.46
C VAL A 163 0.83 -7.96 11.76
N TYR A 164 0.82 -7.09 12.77
CA TYR A 164 0.03 -7.30 13.98
C TYR A 164 -1.47 -7.20 13.70
N GLU A 165 -2.28 -7.88 14.50
CA GLU A 165 -3.74 -7.87 14.36
C GLU A 165 -4.35 -6.47 14.50
N SER A 166 -3.77 -5.61 15.34
CA SER A 166 -4.18 -4.21 15.49
C SER A 166 -4.03 -3.38 14.21
N ASP A 167 -3.18 -3.82 13.30
CA ASP A 167 -2.81 -3.11 12.08
C ASP A 167 -3.51 -3.69 10.84
N MET A 168 -4.30 -4.75 11.01
CA MET A 168 -5.08 -5.38 9.94
C MET A 168 -6.38 -4.63 9.69
N VAL A 169 -6.71 -4.46 8.41
CA VAL A 169 -7.99 -3.89 7.96
C VAL A 169 -8.63 -4.88 7.00
N ASP A 170 -9.75 -5.47 7.41
CA ASP A 170 -10.55 -6.32 6.54
C ASP A 170 -11.28 -5.46 5.51
N VAL A 171 -11.07 -5.78 4.23
CA VAL A 171 -11.90 -5.26 3.14
C VAL A 171 -13.07 -6.22 2.97
N LEU A 172 -14.24 -5.78 3.42
CA LEU A 172 -15.49 -6.52 3.29
C LEU A 172 -16.09 -6.35 1.89
N PRO A 173 -17.01 -7.23 1.46
CA PRO A 173 -17.86 -6.97 0.31
C PRO A 173 -18.57 -5.62 0.46
N MET A 174 -18.98 -5.04 -0.67
CA MET A 174 -19.77 -3.82 -0.64
C MET A 174 -21.11 -4.08 0.06
N SER A 175 -21.72 -3.03 0.59
CA SER A 175 -23.14 -3.10 0.93
C SER A 175 -23.98 -3.33 -0.34
N GLU A 176 -25.17 -3.90 -0.18
CA GLU A 176 -26.12 -4.10 -1.28
C GLU A 176 -26.38 -2.79 -2.06
N GLY A 177 -26.53 -1.67 -1.34
CA GLY A 177 -26.73 -0.36 -1.97
C GLY A 177 -25.54 0.10 -2.82
N GLU A 178 -24.31 -0.04 -2.31
CA GLU A 178 -23.09 0.27 -3.08
C GLU A 178 -22.93 -0.67 -4.29
N ALA A 179 -23.36 -1.92 -4.16
CA ALA A 179 -23.32 -2.90 -5.24
C ALA A 179 -24.39 -2.66 -6.31
N GLU A 180 -25.60 -2.24 -5.92
CA GLU A 180 -26.66 -1.75 -6.83
C GLU A 180 -26.18 -0.51 -7.59
N GLU A 181 -25.63 0.50 -6.89
CA GLU A 181 -25.06 1.70 -7.50
C GLU A 181 -23.94 1.35 -8.49
N LEU A 182 -23.09 0.38 -8.14
CA LEU A 182 -22.04 -0.08 -9.04
C LEU A 182 -22.63 -0.76 -10.29
N LEU A 183 -23.62 -1.63 -10.14
CA LEU A 183 -24.28 -2.32 -11.25
C LEU A 183 -25.01 -1.33 -12.16
N GLU A 184 -25.71 -0.35 -11.58
CA GLU A 184 -26.40 0.72 -12.30
C GLU A 184 -25.40 1.54 -13.12
N SER A 185 -24.22 1.85 -12.55
CA SER A 185 -23.17 2.56 -13.29
C SER A 185 -22.65 1.82 -14.53
N LYS A 186 -22.88 0.50 -14.61
CA LYS A 186 -22.50 -0.36 -15.76
C LYS A 186 -23.62 -0.55 -16.75
N LEU A 187 -24.86 -0.69 -16.27
CA LEU A 187 -26.03 -1.01 -17.11
C LEU A 187 -26.81 0.24 -17.55
N GLY A 188 -26.69 1.35 -16.81
CA GLY A 188 -27.39 2.62 -17.07
C GLY A 188 -28.70 2.76 -16.28
N GLU A 189 -29.58 1.76 -16.35
CA GLU A 189 -30.82 1.68 -15.56
C GLU A 189 -30.98 0.26 -14.99
N LEU A 190 -31.42 0.16 -13.74
CA LEU A 190 -31.65 -1.13 -13.08
C LEU A 190 -33.05 -1.70 -13.40
N GLY A 191 -33.09 -3.00 -13.73
CA GLY A 191 -34.29 -3.81 -13.83
C GLY A 191 -34.76 -4.38 -12.47
N GLN A 192 -35.92 -5.05 -12.48
CA GLN A 192 -36.50 -5.64 -11.26
C GLN A 192 -35.65 -6.79 -10.69
N ASP A 193 -34.92 -7.52 -11.55
CA ASP A 193 -34.14 -8.71 -11.18
C ASP A 193 -32.69 -8.36 -10.76
N ASP A 194 -32.28 -7.10 -10.92
CA ASP A 194 -30.87 -6.70 -10.72
C ASP A 194 -30.44 -6.76 -9.25
N ARG A 195 -31.40 -6.66 -8.32
CA ARG A 195 -31.16 -6.87 -6.89
C ARG A 195 -30.80 -8.32 -6.58
N GLU A 196 -31.52 -9.26 -7.20
CA GLU A 196 -31.23 -10.68 -7.04
C GLU A 196 -29.87 -11.02 -7.66
N LEU A 197 -29.50 -10.36 -8.76
CA LEU A 197 -28.18 -10.47 -9.37
C LEU A 197 -27.07 -9.95 -8.45
N VAL A 198 -27.23 -8.76 -7.85
CA VAL A 198 -26.24 -8.20 -6.90
C VAL A 198 -25.98 -9.15 -5.73
N LEU A 199 -27.05 -9.74 -5.18
CA LEU A 199 -26.96 -10.73 -4.11
C LEU A 199 -26.29 -12.03 -4.58
N ALA A 200 -26.64 -12.52 -5.77
CA ALA A 200 -26.01 -13.70 -6.37
C ALA A 200 -24.50 -13.51 -6.65
N LEU A 201 -24.05 -12.26 -6.79
CA LEU A 201 -22.65 -11.88 -6.95
C LEU A 201 -21.96 -11.56 -5.60
N ASP A 202 -22.59 -11.91 -4.47
CA ASP A 202 -22.11 -11.70 -3.10
C ASP A 202 -21.70 -10.23 -2.81
N CYS A 203 -22.32 -9.28 -3.52
CA CYS A 203 -21.94 -7.85 -3.46
C CYS A 203 -20.44 -7.61 -3.71
N MET A 204 -19.76 -8.51 -4.44
CA MET A 204 -18.34 -8.42 -4.72
C MET A 204 -18.10 -7.47 -5.89
N PRO A 205 -17.35 -6.36 -5.71
CA PRO A 205 -17.14 -5.39 -6.78
C PRO A 205 -16.59 -6.00 -8.06
N LEU A 206 -15.67 -6.95 -7.94
CA LEU A 206 -15.02 -7.60 -9.08
C LEU A 206 -15.96 -8.55 -9.85
N ALA A 207 -17.01 -9.05 -9.21
CA ALA A 207 -18.00 -9.91 -9.84
C ALA A 207 -19.05 -9.10 -10.63
N ILE A 208 -19.23 -7.82 -10.28
CA ILE A 208 -20.20 -6.89 -10.89
C ILE A 208 -19.62 -6.17 -12.12
N THR A 209 -18.29 -6.02 -12.20
CA THR A 209 -17.60 -5.14 -13.18
C THR A 209 -17.06 -5.83 -14.40
#